data_AF-A4G1F8-F1
#
_entry.id   AF-A4G1F8-F1
#
_cell.length_a   1.000
_cell.length_b   1.000
_cell.length_c   1.000
_cell.angle_alpha   90.00
_cell.angle_beta   90.00
_cell.angle_gamma   90.00
#
_symmetry.space_group_name_H-M   'P 1'
#
loop_
_entity.id
_entity.type
_entity.pdbx_description
1 polymer ?
#
loop_
_entity_poly.entity_id
_entity_poly.type
_entity_poly.pdbx_seq_one_letter_code
_entity_poly.pdbx_strand_id
1 'polypeptide(L)'
;MELNFYKPAKTVSGPAYSLWFKIVATIFSFALVVYAIDIMRRFPLLEYGFSVKVLLFFAALMLVVSYYWFLRSTITIDEKGITQTWMYNRHVEWRDVRSAKMIGIPYAGWIFPPRLVVRTGNSFSTFNGGTQEILIEFAHISLAFQMSKQVGK
;
A
#
# COMPACT_ATOMS: atom_id res chain seq x y z
N MET A 1 -13.43 19.39 -25.82
CA MET A 1 -12.10 19.39 -25.19
C MET A 1 -11.86 17.96 -24.75
N GLU A 2 -11.13 17.16 -25.52
CA GLU A 2 -10.84 15.79 -25.12
C GLU A 2 -9.94 15.83 -23.89
N LEU A 3 -10.46 15.37 -22.75
CA LEU A 3 -9.64 15.13 -21.58
C LEU A 3 -8.74 13.94 -21.94
N ASN A 4 -7.48 14.22 -22.30
CA ASN A 4 -6.47 13.20 -22.44
C ASN A 4 -6.21 12.59 -21.06
N PHE A 5 -6.99 11.57 -20.73
CA PHE A 5 -6.77 10.74 -19.56
C PHE A 5 -5.46 9.98 -19.74
N TYR A 6 -4.75 9.77 -18.63
CA TYR A 6 -3.55 8.95 -18.67
C TYR A 6 -3.91 7.55 -19.19
N LYS A 7 -3.16 7.09 -20.20
CA LYS A 7 -3.31 5.74 -20.76
C LYS A 7 -1.95 5.05 -20.72
N PRO A 8 -1.78 4.01 -19.89
CA PRO A 8 -0.53 3.27 -19.86
C PRO A 8 -0.32 2.55 -21.21
N ALA A 9 0.94 2.44 -21.65
CA ALA A 9 1.25 1.78 -22.93
C ALA A 9 0.92 0.27 -22.92
N LYS A 10 0.98 -0.34 -21.74
CA LYS A 10 0.58 -1.73 -21.47
C LYS A 10 0.06 -1.84 -20.05
N THR A 11 -0.73 -2.86 -19.77
CA THR A 11 -1.09 -3.18 -18.38
C THR A 11 0.16 -3.59 -17.60
N VAL A 12 0.39 -2.96 -16.45
CA VAL A 12 1.49 -3.30 -15.54
C VAL A 12 0.89 -3.84 -14.25
N SER A 13 1.32 -5.04 -13.84
CA SER A 13 0.84 -5.67 -12.62
C SER A 13 1.98 -6.31 -11.86
N GLY A 14 1.95 -6.21 -10.53
CA GLY A 14 3.01 -6.74 -9.68
C GLY A 14 2.66 -6.69 -8.20
N PRO A 15 3.57 -7.15 -7.31
CA PRO A 15 3.38 -7.02 -5.88
C PRO A 15 3.35 -5.54 -5.48
N ALA A 16 2.43 -5.19 -4.59
CA ALA A 16 2.33 -3.83 -4.04
C ALA A 16 3.49 -3.51 -3.08
N TYR A 17 4.10 -4.53 -2.47
CA TYR A 17 5.21 -4.39 -1.53
C TYR A 17 6.46 -5.10 -2.05
N SER A 18 7.63 -4.49 -1.83
CA SER A 18 8.92 -5.05 -2.25
C SER A 18 9.27 -6.31 -1.45
N LEU A 19 10.18 -7.11 -1.99
CA LEU A 19 10.68 -8.30 -1.30
C LEU A 19 11.31 -7.94 0.06
N TRP A 20 12.13 -6.87 0.10
CA TRP A 20 12.77 -6.38 1.32
C TRP A 20 11.75 -5.95 2.37
N PHE A 21 10.70 -5.22 1.97
CA PHE A 21 9.62 -4.87 2.88
C PHE A 21 8.96 -6.11 3.47
N LYS A 22 8.68 -7.13 2.64
CA LYS A 22 8.09 -8.39 3.10
C LYS A 22 8.99 -9.12 4.10
N ILE A 23 10.30 -9.18 3.85
CA ILE A 23 11.27 -9.77 4.79
C ILE A 23 11.24 -9.04 6.14
N VAL A 24 11.34 -7.71 6.13
CA VAL A 24 11.29 -6.89 7.35
C VAL A 24 9.96 -7.08 8.09
N ALA A 25 8.84 -7.06 7.37
CA ALA A 25 7.52 -7.30 7.94
C ALA A 25 7.41 -8.70 8.56
N THR A 26 7.98 -9.73 7.94
CA THR A 26 8.02 -11.10 8.47
C THR A 26 8.85 -11.18 9.75
N ILE A 27 10.06 -10.63 9.75
CA ILE A 27 10.94 -10.62 10.93
C ILE A 27 10.25 -9.90 12.08
N PHE A 28 9.68 -8.72 11.82
CA PHE A 28 8.99 -7.93 12.82
C PHE A 28 7.74 -8.64 13.37
N SER A 29 6.93 -9.24 12.49
CA SER A 29 5.73 -10.00 12.90
C SER A 29 6.10 -11.21 13.74
N PHE A 30 7.16 -11.93 13.37
CA PHE A 30 7.65 -13.07 14.14
C PHE A 30 8.18 -12.64 15.52
N ALA A 31 8.95 -11.56 15.58
CA ALA A 31 9.43 -10.99 16.84
C ALA A 31 8.28 -10.59 17.77
N LEU A 32 7.21 -10.00 17.23
CA LEU A 32 6.00 -9.68 17.99
C LEU A 32 5.30 -10.93 18.53
N VAL A 33 5.22 -12.01 17.74
CA VAL A 33 4.64 -13.29 18.20
C VAL A 33 5.48 -13.89 19.32
N VAL A 34 6.81 -13.92 19.19
CA VAL A 34 7.72 -14.39 20.24
C VAL A 34 7.54 -13.57 21.52
N TYR A 35 7.47 -12.25 21.39
CA TYR A 35 7.26 -11.35 22.52
C TYR A 35 5.88 -11.55 23.18
N ALA A 36 4.83 -11.76 22.38
CA ALA A 36 3.50 -12.07 22.91
C ALA A 36 3.49 -13.38 23.70
N ILE A 37 4.20 -14.41 23.25
CA ILE A 37 4.36 -15.68 23.98
C ILE A 37 5.09 -15.46 25.31
N ASP A 38 6.15 -14.65 25.33
CA ASP A 38 6.86 -14.31 26.58
C ASP A 38 5.94 -13.58 27.58
N ILE A 39 5.14 -12.61 27.12
CA ILE A 39 4.14 -11.95 27.96
C ILE A 39 3.12 -12.94 28.49
N MET A 40 2.57 -13.83 27.65
CA MET A 40 1.57 -14.81 28.07
C MET A 40 2.09 -15.79 29.13
N ARG A 41 3.40 -16.05 29.17
CA ARG A 41 4.04 -16.89 30.20
C ARG A 41 4.16 -16.17 31.54
N ARG A 42 4.36 -14.85 31.53
CA ARG A 42 4.52 -14.02 32.73
C ARG A 42 3.18 -13.55 33.29
N PHE A 43 2.18 -13.40 32.42
CA PHE A 43 0.86 -12.90 32.75
C PHE A 43 -0.21 -13.83 32.16
N PRO A 44 -0.81 -14.72 32.96
CA PRO A 44 -1.74 -15.73 32.46
C PRO A 44 -2.98 -15.08 31.86
N LEU A 45 -3.21 -15.26 30.56
CA LEU A 45 -4.36 -14.67 29.86
C LEU A 45 -5.71 -15.03 30.48
N LEU A 46 -5.81 -16.18 31.15
CA LEU A 46 -7.03 -16.65 31.79
C LEU A 46 -7.48 -15.75 32.95
N GLU A 47 -6.53 -15.07 33.60
CA GLU A 47 -6.79 -14.15 34.72
C GLU A 47 -7.32 -12.78 34.26
N TYR A 48 -7.19 -12.48 32.97
CA TYR A 48 -7.72 -11.23 32.42
C TYR A 48 -9.24 -11.23 32.30
N GLY A 49 -9.83 -10.04 32.50
CA GLY A 49 -11.24 -9.81 32.22
C GLY A 49 -11.61 -10.08 30.76
N PHE A 50 -12.87 -10.41 30.51
CA PHE A 50 -13.38 -10.74 29.18
C PHE A 50 -13.03 -9.67 28.12
N SER A 51 -13.19 -8.39 28.45
CA SER A 51 -12.90 -7.28 27.54
C SER A 51 -11.44 -7.26 27.07
N VAL A 52 -10.49 -7.57 27.97
CA VAL A 52 -9.06 -7.64 27.64
C VAL A 52 -8.79 -8.82 26.72
N LYS A 53 -9.40 -9.98 26.97
CA LYS A 53 -9.28 -11.17 26.11
C LYS A 53 -9.78 -10.89 24.69
N VAL A 54 -10.94 -10.24 24.57
CA VAL A 54 -11.52 -9.85 23.29
C VAL A 54 -10.62 -8.86 22.54
N LEU A 55 -10.08 -7.86 23.24
CA LEU A 55 -9.14 -6.89 22.66
C LEU A 55 -7.89 -7.59 22.10
N LEU A 56 -7.27 -8.47 22.89
CA LEU A 56 -6.08 -9.22 22.49
C LEU A 56 -6.36 -10.14 21.29
N PHE A 57 -7.52 -10.79 21.28
CA PHE A 57 -7.95 -11.61 20.15
C PHE A 57 -8.06 -10.79 18.86
N PHE A 58 -8.74 -9.65 18.90
CA PHE A 58 -8.86 -8.79 17.72
C PHE A 58 -7.53 -8.17 17.29
N ALA A 59 -6.64 -7.84 18.23
CA ALA A 59 -5.29 -7.39 17.92
C ALA A 59 -4.48 -8.48 17.19
N ALA A 60 -4.53 -9.73 17.67
CA ALA A 60 -3.89 -10.86 17.02
C ALA A 60 -4.48 -11.12 15.62
N LEU A 61 -5.81 -11.06 15.49
CA LEU A 61 -6.50 -11.21 14.21
C LEU A 61 -6.08 -10.11 13.22
N MET A 62 -6.04 -8.85 13.65
CA MET A 62 -5.57 -7.74 12.83
C MET A 62 -4.12 -7.91 12.37
N LEU A 63 -3.25 -8.42 13.24
CA LEU A 63 -1.85 -8.71 12.89
C LEU A 63 -1.78 -9.76 11.77
N VAL A 64 -2.51 -10.87 11.91
CA VAL A 64 -2.54 -11.96 10.92
C VAL A 64 -3.11 -11.47 9.59
N VAL A 65 -4.25 -10.77 9.61
CA VAL A 65 -4.87 -10.22 8.39
C VAL A 65 -3.96 -9.22 7.70
N SER A 66 -3.33 -8.31 8.45
CA SER A 66 -2.40 -7.31 7.90
C SER A 66 -1.17 -7.99 7.29
N TYR A 67 -0.58 -8.95 7.99
CA TYR A 67 0.57 -9.70 7.51
C TYR A 67 0.26 -10.47 6.22
N TYR A 68 -0.88 -11.19 6.19
CA TYR A 68 -1.34 -11.89 4.99
C TYR A 68 -1.41 -10.96 3.78
N TRP A 69 -2.05 -9.80 3.95
CA TRP A 69 -2.18 -8.84 2.85
C TRP A 69 -0.88 -8.13 2.48
N PHE A 70 0.05 -7.88 3.42
CA PHE A 70 1.38 -7.37 3.04
C PHE A 70 2.12 -8.34 2.12
N LEU A 71 1.96 -9.64 2.33
CA LEU A 71 2.59 -10.65 1.50
C LEU A 71 1.91 -10.85 0.14
N ARG A 72 0.57 -10.75 0.09
CA ARG A 72 -0.25 -11.09 -1.08
C ARG A 72 -0.72 -9.90 -1.91
N SER A 73 -0.69 -8.68 -1.38
CA SER A 73 -1.22 -7.50 -2.06
C SER A 73 -0.52 -7.27 -3.40
N THR A 74 -1.31 -7.16 -4.46
CA THR A 74 -0.89 -6.79 -5.81
C THR A 74 -1.41 -5.40 -6.16
N ILE A 75 -0.74 -4.78 -7.12
CA ILE A 75 -1.15 -3.55 -7.76
C ILE A 75 -1.20 -3.77 -9.26
N THR A 76 -2.23 -3.24 -9.90
CA THR A 76 -2.46 -3.30 -11.34
C THR A 76 -2.77 -1.90 -11.84
N ILE A 77 -2.05 -1.49 -12.87
CA ILE A 77 -2.21 -0.22 -13.58
C ILE A 77 -2.61 -0.60 -15.01
N ASP A 78 -3.82 -0.24 -15.41
CA ASP A 78 -4.38 -0.57 -16.71
C ASP A 78 -5.07 0.65 -17.33
N GLU A 79 -5.76 0.47 -18.45
CA GLU A 79 -6.48 1.54 -19.15
C GLU A 79 -7.70 2.09 -18.38
N LYS A 80 -8.17 1.40 -17.35
CA LYS A 80 -9.32 1.84 -16.52
C LYS A 80 -8.84 2.66 -15.34
N GLY A 81 -7.72 2.28 -14.73
CA GLY A 81 -7.20 3.00 -13.58
C GLY A 81 -6.07 2.28 -12.84
N ILE A 82 -6.03 2.54 -11.54
CA ILE A 82 -5.09 1.94 -10.60
C ILE A 82 -5.88 1.13 -9.57
N THR A 83 -5.57 -0.16 -9.49
CA THR A 83 -6.18 -1.09 -8.54
C THR A 83 -5.10 -1.65 -7.63
N GLN A 84 -5.27 -1.58 -6.31
CA GLN A 84 -4.42 -2.29 -5.36
C GLN A 84 -5.29 -3.17 -4.46
N THR A 85 -4.94 -4.45 -4.38
CA THR A 85 -5.70 -5.41 -3.59
C THR A 85 -5.43 -5.24 -2.10
N TRP A 86 -6.48 -5.36 -1.30
CA TRP A 86 -6.43 -5.40 0.15
C TRP A 86 -7.68 -6.15 0.65
N MET A 87 -7.97 -6.13 1.95
CA MET A 87 -9.24 -6.63 2.47
C MET A 87 -10.45 -6.03 1.72
N TYR A 88 -10.35 -4.76 1.34
CA TYR A 88 -11.20 -4.12 0.35
C TYR A 88 -10.30 -3.50 -0.72
N ASN A 89 -10.52 -3.86 -1.98
CA ASN A 89 -9.69 -3.38 -3.08
C ASN A 89 -9.85 -1.86 -3.22
N ARG A 90 -8.72 -1.17 -3.36
CA ARG A 90 -8.68 0.25 -3.66
C ARG A 90 -8.59 0.41 -5.17
N HIS A 91 -9.56 1.07 -5.77
CA HIS A 91 -9.59 1.37 -7.20
C HIS A 91 -9.78 2.88 -7.41
N VAL A 92 -9.01 3.45 -8.32
CA VAL A 92 -9.17 4.83 -8.78
C VAL A 92 -9.14 4.82 -10.30
N GLU A 93 -10.21 5.31 -10.92
CA GLU A 93 -10.30 5.45 -12.37
C GLU A 93 -9.55 6.70 -12.86
N TRP A 94 -9.00 6.65 -14.08
CA TRP A 94 -8.24 7.78 -14.63
C TRP A 94 -9.04 9.08 -14.73
N ARG A 95 -10.35 8.97 -15.00
CA ARG A 95 -11.24 10.13 -15.09
C ARG A 95 -11.41 10.88 -13.77
N ASP A 96 -11.19 10.21 -12.65
CA ASP A 96 -11.32 10.80 -11.32
C ASP A 96 -10.02 11.43 -10.82
N VAL A 97 -8.88 11.13 -11.47
CA VAL A 97 -7.57 11.62 -11.07
C VAL A 97 -7.45 13.12 -11.35
N ARG A 98 -7.26 13.90 -10.29
CA ARG A 98 -7.04 15.35 -10.36
C ARG A 98 -5.57 15.73 -10.26
N SER A 99 -4.79 14.92 -9.57
CA SER A 99 -3.34 15.03 -9.53
C SER A 99 -2.75 13.72 -9.03
N ALA A 100 -1.56 13.38 -9.49
CA ALA A 100 -0.78 12.26 -8.99
C ALA A 100 0.64 12.72 -8.70
N LYS A 101 1.20 12.27 -7.57
CA LYS A 101 2.58 12.57 -7.20
C LYS A 101 3.25 11.33 -6.63
N MET A 102 4.39 10.98 -7.19
CA MET A 102 5.26 9.98 -6.60
C MET A 102 6.01 10.59 -5.41
N ILE A 103 5.93 9.94 -4.24
CA ILE A 103 6.64 10.33 -3.03
C ILE A 103 7.51 9.16 -2.57
N GLY A 104 8.71 9.46 -2.10
CA GLY A 104 9.62 8.48 -1.56
C GLY A 104 10.61 9.14 -0.62
N ILE A 105 11.20 8.35 0.25
CA ILE A 105 12.30 8.81 1.09
C ILE A 105 13.60 8.53 0.32
N PRO A 106 14.40 9.57 -0.01
CA PRO A 106 15.68 9.37 -0.67
C PRO A 106 16.53 8.35 0.09
N TYR A 107 17.20 7.45 -0.64
CA TYR A 107 18.09 6.41 -0.10
C TYR A 107 17.44 5.33 0.81
N ALA A 108 16.18 5.47 1.19
CA ALA A 108 15.45 4.50 2.02
C ALA A 108 14.37 3.73 1.25
N GLY A 109 14.42 3.75 -0.09
CA GLY A 109 13.45 3.07 -0.97
C GLY A 109 13.37 1.54 -0.79
N TRP A 110 14.39 0.94 -0.18
CA TRP A 110 14.44 -0.50 0.10
C TRP A 110 13.55 -0.90 1.30
N ILE A 111 13.39 -0.04 2.32
CA ILE A 111 12.41 -0.23 3.41
C ILE A 111 11.08 0.45 3.08
N PHE A 112 11.14 1.67 2.55
CA PHE A 112 9.99 2.50 2.25
C PHE A 112 9.85 2.65 0.74
N PRO A 113 9.28 1.65 0.04
CA PRO A 113 9.09 1.73 -1.39
C PRO A 113 8.35 3.03 -1.73
N PRO A 114 8.81 3.79 -2.74
CA PRO A 114 8.11 4.99 -3.16
C PRO A 114 6.65 4.67 -3.49
N ARG A 115 5.78 5.63 -3.16
CA ARG A 115 4.33 5.49 -3.26
C ARG A 115 3.80 6.52 -4.23
N LEU A 116 2.75 6.15 -4.94
CA LEU A 116 1.97 7.10 -5.72
C LEU A 116 0.84 7.63 -4.85
N VAL A 117 0.82 8.93 -4.61
CA VAL A 117 -0.31 9.61 -3.98
C VAL A 117 -1.17 10.20 -5.08
N VAL A 118 -2.43 9.77 -5.12
CA VAL A 118 -3.43 10.14 -6.12
C VAL A 118 -4.52 10.92 -5.42
N ARG A 119 -4.84 12.10 -5.95
CA ARG A 119 -5.96 12.91 -5.48
C ARG A 119 -7.17 12.72 -6.39
N THR A 120 -8.31 12.40 -5.81
CA THR A 120 -9.62 12.31 -6.47
C THR A 120 -10.58 13.27 -5.76
N GLY A 121 -10.96 14.38 -6.38
CA GLY A 121 -11.77 15.42 -5.74
C GLY A 121 -11.17 15.89 -4.40
N ASN A 122 -11.83 15.52 -3.29
CA ASN A 122 -11.43 15.84 -1.92
C ASN A 122 -10.74 14.66 -1.18
N SER A 123 -10.59 13.50 -1.81
CA SER A 123 -9.91 12.34 -1.23
C SER A 123 -8.50 12.14 -1.79
N PHE A 124 -7.66 11.50 -0.97
CA PHE A 124 -6.32 11.06 -1.34
C PHE A 124 -6.22 9.55 -1.17
N SER A 125 -5.73 8.88 -2.21
CA SER A 125 -5.42 7.46 -2.21
C SER A 125 -3.93 7.26 -2.39
N THR A 126 -3.34 6.33 -1.63
CA THR A 126 -1.92 6.00 -1.73
C THR A 126 -1.76 4.58 -2.26
N PHE A 127 -0.94 4.42 -3.30
CA PHE A 127 -0.63 3.13 -3.90
C PHE A 127 0.85 2.79 -3.70
N ASN A 128 1.13 1.55 -3.33
CA ASN A 128 2.49 1.07 -3.09
C ASN A 128 3.02 0.34 -4.33
N GLY A 129 4.29 0.56 -4.67
CA GLY A 129 4.98 -0.12 -5.76
C GLY A 129 6.09 -1.04 -5.26
N GLY A 130 5.92 -2.35 -5.43
CA GLY A 130 6.90 -3.33 -4.95
C GLY A 130 7.98 -3.71 -5.97
N THR A 131 7.84 -3.31 -7.23
CA THR A 131 8.77 -3.64 -8.32
C THR A 131 9.19 -2.40 -9.09
N GLN A 132 10.34 -2.47 -9.75
CA GLN A 132 10.85 -1.40 -10.58
C GLN A 132 9.88 -1.01 -11.70
N GLU A 133 9.20 -1.98 -12.32
CA GLU A 133 8.21 -1.73 -13.37
C GLU A 133 7.04 -0.86 -12.87
N ILE A 134 6.52 -1.14 -11.68
CA ILE A 134 5.45 -0.33 -11.07
C ILE A 134 5.97 1.06 -10.71
N LEU A 135 7.20 1.17 -10.20
CA LEU A 135 7.79 2.46 -9.85
C LEU A 135 8.07 3.33 -11.08
N ILE A 136 8.47 2.74 -12.20
CA ILE A 136 8.60 3.43 -13.48
C ILE A 136 7.23 3.97 -13.91
N GLU A 137 6.18 3.15 -13.82
CA GLU A 137 4.84 3.59 -14.21
C GLU A 137 4.29 4.68 -13.27
N PHE A 138 4.60 4.61 -11.97
CA PHE A 138 4.31 5.71 -11.04
C PHE A 138 5.00 7.01 -11.44
N ALA A 139 6.23 6.96 -11.92
CA ALA A 139 6.95 8.13 -12.39
C ALA A 139 6.31 8.70 -13.67
N HIS A 140 5.90 7.85 -14.62
CA HIS A 140 5.16 8.27 -15.81
C HIS A 140 3.84 8.96 -15.47
N ILE A 141 3.04 8.36 -14.58
CA ILE A 141 1.78 8.93 -14.09
C ILE A 141 2.05 10.29 -13.44
N SER A 142 3.01 10.36 -12.50
CA SER A 142 3.35 11.60 -11.80
C SER A 142 3.77 12.71 -12.77
N LEU A 143 4.57 12.39 -13.80
CA LEU A 143 5.03 13.35 -14.80
C LEU A 143 3.87 13.86 -15.66
N ALA A 144 3.00 12.97 -16.15
CA ALA A 144 1.84 13.33 -16.98
C ALA A 144 0.89 14.30 -16.25
N PHE A 145 0.62 14.04 -14.96
CA PHE A 145 -0.23 14.91 -14.14
C PHE A 145 0.48 16.20 -13.67
N GLN A 146 1.81 16.23 -13.65
CA GLN A 146 2.56 17.46 -13.38
C GLN A 146 2.59 18.39 -14.61
N MET A 147 2.80 17.85 -15.81
CA MET A 147 2.83 18.62 -17.06
C MET A 147 1.46 19.22 -17.40
N SER A 148 0.38 18.46 -17.26
CA SER A 148 -0.99 18.96 -17.48
C SER A 148 -1.35 20.12 -16.55
N LYS A 149 -0.86 20.10 -15.30
CA LYS A 149 -1.01 21.21 -14.36
C LYS A 149 -0.24 22.47 -14.78
N GLN A 150 0.86 22.32 -15.52
CA GLN A 150 1.67 23.45 -16.01
C GLN A 150 1.06 24.06 -17.28
N VAL A 151 0.48 23.27 -18.18
CA VAL A 151 -0.15 23.75 -19.43
C VAL A 151 -1.48 24.48 -19.19
N GLY A 152 -2.19 24.16 -18.10
CA GLY A 152 -3.43 24.85 -17.72
C GLY A 152 -3.24 26.15 -16.92
N LYS A 153 -2.01 26.63 -16.76
CA LYS A 153 -1.67 27.95 -16.19
C LYS A 153 -1.23 28.88 -17.30
#